data_AF-A0A4R0DAM7-F1
#
_entry.id   AF-A0A4R0DAM7-F1
#
_cell.length_a   1.000
_cell.length_b   1.000
_cell.length_c   1.000
_cell.angle_alpha   90.00
_cell.angle_beta   90.00
_cell.angle_gamma   90.00
#
_symmetry.space_group_name_H-M   'P 1'
#
loop_
_entity.id
_entity.type
_entity.pdbx_description
1 polymer ?
#
loop_
_entity_poly.entity_id
_entity_poly.type
_entity_poly.pdbx_seq_one_letter_code
_entity_poly.pdbx_strand_id
1 'polypeptide(L)'
;MVSPKHDVHRHAFQNCLADFQEFQGECIPATEIKQHDFTGLRVAVIGANQDSVAQLDRICQQATSVQVFQIAPHFVLPSTERGIHRLISHPLVFKNRRLFNNRVKNILALRFLDAQVKDTWLKRQLTPNIADTHQRYFKSDHYYSALQRENCHLITWPIVKVCAHSVHSIDGQEHPIDTIITTF
;
A
#
# COMPACT_ATOMS: atom_id res chain seq x y z
N MET A 1 -46.81 -10.43 -4.62
CA MET A 1 -45.40 -10.85 -4.57
C MET A 1 -44.58 -9.82 -5.32
N VAL A 2 -44.07 -8.82 -4.61
CA VAL A 2 -43.19 -7.80 -5.18
C VAL A 2 -41.76 -8.30 -4.93
N SER A 3 -41.06 -8.69 -5.99
CA SER A 3 -39.62 -8.96 -5.91
C SER A 3 -38.93 -7.75 -5.30
N PRO A 4 -37.99 -7.92 -4.35
CA PRO A 4 -37.27 -6.78 -3.81
C PRO A 4 -36.48 -6.16 -4.97
N LYS A 5 -36.76 -4.88 -5.24
CA LYS A 5 -35.89 -4.06 -6.08
C LYS A 5 -34.48 -4.22 -5.51
N HIS A 6 -33.58 -4.82 -6.29
CA HIS A 6 -32.18 -4.82 -5.95
C HIS A 6 -31.76 -3.36 -5.89
N ASP A 7 -31.40 -2.87 -4.69
CA ASP A 7 -30.89 -1.52 -4.53
C ASP A 7 -29.64 -1.37 -5.41
N VAL A 8 -29.79 -0.60 -6.49
CA VAL A 8 -28.78 -0.39 -7.53
C VAL A 8 -27.61 0.48 -7.03
N HIS A 9 -27.70 0.99 -5.80
CA HIS A 9 -26.56 1.54 -5.08
C HIS A 9 -25.86 0.42 -4.31
N ARG A 10 -25.15 -0.48 -5.03
CA ARG A 10 -24.06 -1.25 -4.39
C ARG A 10 -23.16 -0.23 -3.72
N HIS A 11 -23.10 -0.27 -2.39
CA HIS A 11 -22.17 0.52 -1.61
C HIS A 11 -20.78 0.35 -2.24
N ALA A 12 -20.19 1.45 -2.71
CA ALA A 12 -18.80 1.42 -3.14
C ALA A 12 -17.98 0.88 -1.97
N PHE A 13 -17.04 -0.04 -2.24
CA PHE A 13 -16.18 -0.59 -1.19
C PHE A 13 -15.51 0.55 -0.42
N GLN A 14 -15.78 0.63 0.88
CA GLN A 14 -15.33 1.73 1.74
C GLN A 14 -14.17 1.31 2.65
N ASN A 15 -13.70 0.06 2.54
CA ASN A 15 -12.69 -0.51 3.42
C ASN A 15 -13.14 -0.40 4.89
N CYS A 16 -14.38 -0.82 5.17
CA CYS A 16 -14.96 -0.82 6.51
C CYS A 16 -15.25 -2.25 6.98
N LEU A 17 -15.45 -2.46 8.28
CA LEU A 17 -15.70 -3.80 8.84
C LEU A 17 -16.88 -4.55 8.18
N ALA A 18 -17.89 -3.83 7.70
CA ALA A 18 -19.03 -4.42 7.00
C ALA A 18 -18.62 -5.09 5.68
N ASP A 19 -17.62 -4.55 4.98
CA ASP A 19 -17.14 -5.06 3.70
C ASP A 19 -16.40 -6.41 3.83
N PHE A 20 -16.01 -6.78 5.05
CA PHE A 20 -15.24 -8.00 5.34
C PHE A 20 -16.07 -9.10 6.01
N GLN A 21 -17.36 -8.90 6.26
CA GLN A 21 -18.20 -9.86 6.99
C GLN A 21 -18.33 -11.22 6.31
N GLU A 22 -18.28 -11.25 4.97
CA GLU A 22 -18.37 -12.49 4.21
C GLU A 22 -17.05 -13.27 4.15
N PHE A 23 -15.92 -12.64 4.50
CA PHE A 23 -14.60 -13.25 4.41
C PHE A 23 -14.40 -14.30 5.51
N GLN A 24 -14.01 -15.52 5.12
CA GLN A 24 -13.81 -16.64 6.04
C GLN A 24 -12.34 -16.83 6.45
N GLY A 25 -11.42 -16.13 5.77
CA GLY A 25 -10.01 -16.11 6.12
C GLY A 25 -9.71 -15.16 7.29
N GLU A 26 -8.42 -14.97 7.53
CA GLU A 26 -7.96 -14.15 8.65
C GLU A 26 -7.86 -12.67 8.27
N CYS A 27 -8.52 -11.79 9.03
CA CYS A 27 -8.37 -10.34 8.90
C CYS A 27 -7.45 -9.82 10.01
N ILE A 28 -6.29 -9.28 9.62
CA ILE A 28 -5.26 -8.83 10.56
C ILE A 28 -5.10 -7.31 10.42
N PRO A 29 -5.18 -6.56 11.53
CA PRO A 29 -4.88 -5.14 11.49
C PRO A 29 -3.39 -4.92 11.21
N ALA A 30 -3.06 -3.86 10.48
CA ALA A 30 -1.68 -3.57 10.09
C ALA A 30 -0.69 -3.44 11.26
N THR A 31 -1.17 -3.11 12.46
CA THR A 31 -0.36 -3.02 13.69
C THR A 31 0.17 -4.38 14.16
N GLU A 32 -0.51 -5.47 13.81
CA GLU A 32 -0.21 -6.82 14.28
C GLU A 32 0.61 -7.64 13.27
N ILE A 33 0.92 -7.08 12.10
CA ILE A 33 1.72 -7.74 11.03
C ILE A 33 3.01 -8.36 11.58
N LYS A 34 3.66 -7.71 12.55
CA LYS A 34 4.95 -8.18 13.09
C LYS A 34 4.86 -9.49 13.88
N GLN A 35 3.68 -9.77 14.45
CA GLN A 35 3.44 -10.90 15.34
C GLN A 35 2.90 -12.11 14.59
N HIS A 36 2.39 -11.91 13.37
CA HIS A 36 1.80 -12.95 12.57
C HIS A 36 2.82 -13.61 11.63
N ASP A 37 2.59 -14.88 11.29
CA ASP A 37 3.39 -15.62 10.31
C ASP A 37 2.60 -15.79 9.01
N PHE A 38 3.17 -15.32 7.90
CA PHE A 38 2.54 -15.38 6.58
C PHE A 38 3.01 -16.57 5.75
N THR A 39 3.77 -17.50 6.34
CA THR A 39 4.37 -18.62 5.62
C THR A 39 3.32 -19.48 4.91
N GLY A 40 3.42 -19.58 3.58
CA GLY A 40 2.51 -20.41 2.77
C GLY A 40 1.15 -19.78 2.48
N LEU A 41 0.89 -18.55 2.93
CA LEU A 41 -0.40 -17.88 2.78
C LEU A 41 -0.43 -16.96 1.55
N ARG A 42 -1.63 -16.75 1.02
CA ARG A 42 -1.92 -15.71 0.01
C ARG A 42 -2.48 -14.49 0.72
N VAL A 43 -1.73 -13.39 0.67
CA VAL A 43 -2.01 -12.21 1.49
C VAL A 43 -2.50 -11.06 0.61
N ALA A 44 -3.64 -10.46 0.97
CA ALA A 44 -4.08 -9.19 0.42
C ALA A 44 -3.75 -8.04 1.38
N VAL A 45 -3.06 -7.02 0.88
CA VAL A 45 -2.87 -5.75 1.58
C VAL A 45 -3.87 -4.75 1.01
N ILE A 46 -4.86 -4.35 1.79
CA ILE A 46 -5.89 -3.41 1.34
C ILE A 46 -5.60 -2.02 1.90
N GLY A 47 -5.30 -1.11 0.98
CA GLY A 47 -4.85 0.24 1.32
C GLY A 47 -3.37 0.29 1.71
N ALA A 48 -2.92 1.47 2.12
CA ALA A 48 -1.54 1.67 2.55
C ALA A 48 -1.49 2.56 3.79
N ASN A 49 -0.73 2.10 4.78
CA ASN A 49 -0.38 2.85 5.98
C ASN A 49 1.11 2.66 6.30
N GLN A 50 1.59 3.31 7.37
CA GLN A 50 3.01 3.27 7.70
C GLN A 50 3.49 1.84 7.99
N ASP A 51 2.69 1.02 8.68
CA ASP A 51 3.07 -0.34 9.07
C ASP A 51 3.06 -1.31 7.90
N SER A 52 2.02 -1.30 7.06
CA SER A 52 1.96 -2.11 5.84
C SER A 52 3.11 -1.78 4.88
N VAL A 53 3.42 -0.49 4.65
CA VAL A 53 4.52 -0.06 3.79
C VAL A 53 5.89 -0.45 4.37
N ALA A 54 6.06 -0.40 5.69
CA ALA A 54 7.31 -0.77 6.35
C ALA A 54 7.51 -2.29 6.41
N GLN A 55 6.44 -3.07 6.53
CA GLN A 55 6.50 -4.53 6.66
C GLN A 55 6.26 -5.29 5.34
N LEU A 56 5.96 -4.59 4.24
CA LEU A 56 5.67 -5.22 2.95
C LEU A 56 6.75 -6.21 2.51
N ASP A 57 8.03 -5.85 2.67
CA ASP A 57 9.14 -6.74 2.28
C ASP A 57 9.16 -8.03 3.10
N ARG A 58 8.88 -7.94 4.41
CA ARG A 58 8.78 -9.13 5.28
C ARG A 58 7.62 -10.02 4.87
N ILE A 59 6.46 -9.44 4.57
CA ILE A 59 5.29 -10.20 4.09
C ILE A 59 5.65 -10.93 2.78
N CYS A 60 6.27 -10.23 1.83
CA CYS A 60 6.67 -10.83 0.55
C CYS A 60 7.77 -11.90 0.69
N GLN A 61 8.55 -11.92 1.77
CA GLN A 61 9.54 -12.98 2.01
C GLN A 61 8.90 -14.27 2.55
N GLN A 62 7.76 -14.18 3.23
CA GLN A 62 7.10 -15.32 3.88
C GLN A 62 5.92 -15.86 3.06
N ALA A 63 5.12 -14.96 2.49
CA ALA A 63 3.90 -15.29 1.76
C ALA A 63 4.17 -15.92 0.40
N THR A 64 3.31 -16.86 0.00
CA THR A 64 3.35 -17.48 -1.32
C THR A 64 2.97 -16.48 -2.41
N SER A 65 1.99 -15.61 -2.13
CA SER A 65 1.58 -14.53 -3.03
C SER A 65 1.10 -13.33 -2.20
N VAL A 66 1.46 -12.13 -2.63
CA VAL A 66 1.07 -10.87 -2.01
C VAL A 66 0.39 -9.99 -3.04
N GLN A 67 -0.80 -9.51 -2.71
CA GLN A 67 -1.60 -8.67 -3.58
C GLN A 67 -1.86 -7.34 -2.89
N VAL A 68 -1.29 -6.27 -3.43
CA VAL A 68 -1.40 -4.93 -2.85
C VAL A 68 -2.47 -4.15 -3.60
N PHE A 69 -3.62 -3.96 -2.95
CA PHE A 69 -4.72 -3.18 -3.49
C PHE A 69 -4.51 -1.71 -3.15
N GLN A 70 -4.09 -0.94 -4.14
CA GLN A 70 -3.76 0.46 -4.01
C GLN A 70 -4.26 1.26 -5.21
N ILE A 71 -5.38 1.97 -5.02
CA ILE A 71 -5.95 2.86 -6.03
C ILE A 71 -5.11 4.14 -6.17
N ALA A 72 -4.69 4.71 -5.03
CA ALA A 72 -3.93 5.96 -4.98
C ALA A 72 -2.48 5.72 -4.51
N PRO A 73 -1.45 6.06 -5.33
CA PRO A 73 -0.07 6.05 -4.90
C PRO A 73 0.21 7.04 -3.76
N HIS A 74 1.12 6.67 -2.84
CA HIS A 74 1.55 7.49 -1.73
C HIS A 74 3.02 7.86 -1.85
N PHE A 75 3.42 8.99 -1.26
CA PHE A 75 4.83 9.38 -1.20
C PHE A 75 5.56 8.49 -0.19
N VAL A 76 6.58 7.76 -0.62
CA VAL A 76 7.47 7.00 0.27
C VAL A 76 8.82 7.68 0.32
N LEU A 77 9.30 7.90 1.54
CA LEU A 77 10.62 8.46 1.83
C LEU A 77 11.52 7.35 2.37
N PRO A 78 12.85 7.45 2.12
CA PRO A 78 13.80 6.56 2.75
C PRO A 78 13.72 6.71 4.28
N SER A 79 13.67 5.57 4.96
CA SER A 79 13.69 5.46 6.42
C SER A 79 15.11 5.49 6.98
N THR A 80 16.13 5.05 6.21
CA THR A 80 17.49 4.98 6.74
C THR A 80 18.03 6.38 7.00
N GLU A 81 18.20 6.69 8.28
CA GLU A 81 18.93 7.88 8.68
C GLU A 81 20.40 7.81 8.21
N ARG A 82 21.00 6.62 8.00
CA ARG A 82 22.45 6.50 7.79
C ARG A 82 23.03 7.27 6.59
N GLY A 83 22.32 7.36 5.47
CA GLY A 83 22.80 8.09 4.28
C GLY A 83 22.41 9.58 4.28
N ILE A 84 21.20 9.89 4.74
CA ILE A 84 20.61 11.23 4.71
C ILE A 84 20.96 12.02 5.97
N HIS A 85 21.22 11.37 7.11
CA HIS A 85 21.62 12.03 8.36
C HIS A 85 22.83 12.91 8.15
N ARG A 86 23.84 12.47 7.37
CA ARG A 86 25.02 13.32 7.11
C ARG A 86 24.68 14.59 6.32
N LEU A 87 23.68 14.52 5.44
CA LEU A 87 23.24 15.64 4.60
C LEU A 87 22.22 16.54 5.31
N ILE A 88 21.36 15.97 6.15
CA ILE A 88 20.32 16.66 6.93
C ILE A 88 20.88 17.27 8.23
N SER A 89 21.85 16.62 8.88
CA SER A 89 22.58 17.15 10.04
C SER A 89 23.60 18.23 9.67
N HIS A 90 23.76 18.52 8.36
CA HIS A 90 24.60 19.63 7.96
C HIS A 90 24.06 20.94 8.59
N PRO A 91 24.89 21.74 9.28
CA PRO A 91 24.43 22.88 10.07
C PRO A 91 23.62 23.90 9.28
N LEU A 92 23.86 24.01 7.96
CA LEU A 92 23.09 24.86 7.04
C LEU A 92 21.65 24.37 6.79
N VAL A 93 21.41 23.06 6.81
CA VAL A 93 20.09 22.43 6.61
C VAL A 93 19.31 22.44 7.92
N PHE A 94 19.98 22.21 9.05
CA PHE A 94 19.38 22.23 10.39
C PHE A 94 18.87 23.63 10.78
N LYS A 95 19.61 24.70 10.42
CA LYS A 95 19.22 26.10 10.71
C LYS A 95 18.02 26.57 9.87
N ASN A 96 17.76 25.90 8.74
CA ASN A 96 16.69 26.23 7.81
C ASN A 96 15.62 25.11 7.73
N ARG A 97 15.04 24.70 8.87
CA ARG A 97 13.88 23.77 8.89
C ARG A 97 12.74 24.16 7.94
N ARG A 98 12.60 25.45 7.60
CA ARG A 98 11.65 25.97 6.59
C ARG A 98 11.89 25.45 5.15
N LEU A 99 13.06 24.88 4.85
CA LEU A 99 13.34 24.28 3.54
C LEU A 99 12.74 22.88 3.39
N PHE A 100 12.38 22.20 4.50
CA PHE A 100 11.62 20.93 4.46
C PHE A 100 10.11 21.15 4.22
N ASN A 101 9.79 22.01 3.26
CA ASN A 101 8.42 22.18 2.77
C ASN A 101 8.01 20.96 1.93
N ASN A 102 6.69 20.76 1.76
CA ASN A 102 6.13 19.63 1.01
C ASN A 102 6.75 19.48 -0.40
N ARG A 103 7.12 20.60 -1.05
CA ARG A 103 7.83 20.57 -2.35
C ARG A 103 9.15 19.79 -2.31
N VAL A 104 9.98 19.99 -1.29
CA VAL A 104 11.27 19.28 -1.17
C VAL A 104 11.04 17.81 -0.84
N LYS A 105 10.05 17.50 0.01
CA LYS A 105 9.67 16.13 0.31
C LYS A 105 9.17 15.39 -0.93
N ASN A 106 8.38 16.05 -1.78
CA ASN A 106 7.89 15.48 -3.04
C ASN A 106 9.05 15.17 -3.98
N ILE A 107 9.96 16.12 -4.17
CA ILE A 107 11.14 15.90 -5.01
C ILE A 107 11.98 14.73 -4.48
N LEU A 108 12.19 14.66 -3.16
CA LEU A 108 12.97 13.58 -2.54
C LEU A 108 12.29 12.22 -2.71
N ALA A 109 10.99 12.14 -2.48
CA ALA A 109 10.21 10.91 -2.64
C ALA A 109 10.17 10.45 -4.11
N LEU A 110 9.98 11.37 -5.06
CA LEU A 110 9.99 11.02 -6.50
C LEU A 110 11.37 10.55 -6.94
N ARG A 111 12.45 11.22 -6.50
CA ARG A 111 13.82 10.75 -6.77
C ARG A 111 14.10 9.39 -6.16
N PHE A 112 13.57 9.12 -4.97
CA PHE A 112 13.73 7.84 -4.31
C PHE A 112 12.99 6.72 -5.07
N LEU A 113 11.75 6.97 -5.50
CA LEU A 113 10.99 6.09 -6.39
C LEU A 113 11.76 5.86 -7.70
N ASP A 114 12.26 6.91 -8.34
CA ASP A 114 13.01 6.83 -9.60
C ASP A 114 14.28 6.00 -9.47
N ALA A 115 14.96 6.08 -8.33
CA ALA A 115 16.19 5.35 -8.06
C ALA A 115 15.95 3.85 -7.79
N GLN A 116 14.82 3.49 -7.17
CA GLN A 116 14.51 2.09 -6.82
C GLN A 116 13.73 1.34 -7.91
N VAL A 117 12.84 2.02 -8.64
CA VAL A 117 11.97 1.39 -9.65
C VAL A 117 12.55 1.59 -11.05
N LYS A 118 12.97 0.48 -11.67
CA LYS A 118 13.52 0.49 -13.03
C LYS A 118 12.43 0.45 -14.09
N ASP A 119 11.35 -0.30 -13.85
CA ASP A 119 10.25 -0.41 -14.80
C ASP A 119 9.51 0.93 -14.95
N THR A 120 9.31 1.34 -16.20
CA THR A 120 8.65 2.60 -16.54
C THR A 120 7.14 2.52 -16.27
N TRP A 121 6.52 1.35 -16.44
CA TRP A 121 5.09 1.20 -16.22
C TRP A 121 4.76 1.21 -14.72
N LEU A 122 5.45 0.39 -13.93
CA LEU A 122 5.31 0.40 -12.46
C LEU A 122 5.58 1.79 -11.86
N LYS A 123 6.60 2.49 -12.37
CA LYS A 123 6.92 3.86 -11.97
C LYS A 123 5.74 4.82 -12.18
N ARG A 124 5.05 4.75 -13.32
CA ARG A 124 3.87 5.59 -13.59
C ARG A 124 2.72 5.26 -12.64
N GLN A 125 2.46 3.98 -12.36
CA GLN A 125 1.43 3.57 -11.42
C GLN A 125 1.71 4.04 -9.98
N LEU A 126 2.98 4.05 -9.59
CA LEU A 126 3.41 4.45 -8.26
C LEU A 126 3.66 5.95 -8.10
N THR A 127 3.57 6.75 -9.16
CA THR A 127 3.82 8.19 -9.11
C THR A 127 2.62 8.92 -8.48
N PRO A 128 2.75 9.49 -7.27
CA PRO A 128 1.68 10.22 -6.60
C PRO A 128 1.39 11.57 -7.26
N ASN A 129 0.15 12.05 -7.08
CA ASN A 129 -0.25 13.37 -7.55
C ASN A 129 0.38 14.47 -6.67
N ILE A 130 1.27 15.27 -7.27
CA ILE A 130 2.01 16.35 -6.60
C ILE A 130 1.10 17.55 -6.28
N ALA A 131 -0.03 17.70 -6.98
CA ALA A 131 -0.95 18.81 -6.80
C ALA A 131 -1.83 18.69 -5.54
N ASP A 132 -1.93 17.48 -4.97
CA ASP A 132 -2.72 17.26 -3.75
C ASP A 132 -2.11 18.02 -2.57
N THR A 133 -2.95 18.72 -1.80
CA THR A 133 -2.55 19.45 -0.60
C THR A 133 -2.44 18.55 0.63
N HIS A 134 -3.13 17.41 0.65
CA HIS A 134 -3.17 16.48 1.80
C HIS A 134 -2.25 15.27 1.61
N GLN A 135 -0.98 15.54 1.30
CA GLN A 135 0.01 14.50 1.03
C GLN A 135 0.39 13.74 2.29
N ARG A 136 0.18 12.42 2.26
CA ARG A 136 0.67 11.49 3.28
C ARG A 136 2.02 10.92 2.85
N TYR A 137 3.00 11.05 3.73
CA TYR A 137 4.35 10.51 3.53
C TYR A 137 4.55 9.28 4.41
N PHE A 138 4.94 8.17 3.80
CA PHE A 138 5.38 6.97 4.50
C PHE A 138 6.90 6.86 4.48
N LYS A 139 7.46 6.05 5.37
CA LYS A 139 8.89 5.78 5.46
C LYS A 139 9.16 4.30 5.29
N SER A 140 9.94 3.93 4.29
CA SER A 140 10.40 2.56 4.09
C SER A 140 11.57 2.54 3.10
N ASP A 141 12.56 1.70 3.39
CA ASP A 141 13.72 1.52 2.51
C ASP A 141 13.51 0.42 1.47
N HIS A 142 12.62 -0.53 1.76
CA HIS A 142 12.44 -1.76 0.98
C HIS A 142 11.09 -1.86 0.28
N TYR A 143 10.23 -0.86 0.40
CA TYR A 143 8.88 -0.89 -0.17
C TYR A 143 8.85 -1.09 -1.70
N TYR A 144 9.59 -0.27 -2.46
CA TYR A 144 9.58 -0.41 -3.92
C TYR A 144 10.33 -1.65 -4.40
N SER A 145 11.32 -2.11 -3.63
CA SER A 145 11.97 -3.41 -3.90
C SER A 145 11.00 -4.57 -3.68
N ALA A 146 10.16 -4.50 -2.65
CA ALA A 146 9.17 -5.53 -2.34
C ALA A 146 8.08 -5.62 -3.42
N LEU A 147 7.64 -4.49 -3.96
CA LEU A 147 6.66 -4.44 -5.07
C LEU A 147 7.20 -5.02 -6.39
N GLN A 148 8.52 -5.10 -6.55
CA GLN A 148 9.17 -5.65 -7.76
C GLN A 148 9.44 -7.16 -7.65
N ARG A 149 9.09 -7.81 -6.53
CA ARG A 149 9.26 -9.26 -6.36
C ARG A 149 8.23 -10.01 -7.20
N GLU A 150 8.60 -11.20 -7.67
CA GLU A 150 7.75 -12.01 -8.55
C GLU A 150 6.44 -12.46 -7.90
N ASN A 151 6.43 -12.64 -6.58
CA ASN A 151 5.26 -13.02 -5.81
C ASN A 151 4.40 -11.83 -5.35
N CYS A 152 4.76 -10.60 -5.71
CA CYS A 152 4.04 -9.40 -5.31
C CYS A 152 3.38 -8.74 -6.52
N HIS A 153 2.08 -8.51 -6.43
CA HIS A 153 1.29 -7.89 -7.49
C HIS A 153 0.60 -6.62 -6.98
N LEU A 154 0.85 -5.50 -7.67
CA LEU A 154 0.19 -4.23 -7.42
C LEU A 154 -1.11 -4.15 -8.23
N ILE A 155 -2.24 -4.07 -7.53
CA ILE A 155 -3.57 -3.95 -8.11
C ILE A 155 -4.07 -2.53 -7.90
N THR A 156 -4.21 -1.77 -8.98
CA THR A 156 -4.67 -0.37 -8.96
C THR A 156 -6.18 -0.23 -9.17
N TRP A 157 -6.85 -1.34 -9.48
CA TRP A 157 -8.28 -1.41 -9.69
C TRP A 157 -9.06 -1.37 -8.37
N PRO A 158 -10.17 -0.62 -8.29
CA PRO A 158 -11.07 -0.65 -7.15
C PRO A 158 -11.61 -2.05 -6.87
N ILE A 159 -11.75 -2.36 -5.58
CA ILE A 159 -12.41 -3.57 -5.09
C ILE A 159 -13.93 -3.39 -5.23
N VAL A 160 -14.61 -4.40 -5.77
CA VAL A 160 -16.07 -4.42 -5.91
C VAL A 160 -16.70 -5.09 -4.70
N LYS A 161 -16.14 -6.23 -4.27
CA LYS A 161 -16.59 -6.99 -3.11
C LYS A 161 -15.50 -7.95 -2.62
N VAL A 162 -15.58 -8.30 -1.34
CA VAL A 162 -14.79 -9.39 -0.75
C VAL A 162 -15.72 -10.58 -0.57
N CYS A 163 -15.36 -11.72 -1.16
CA CYS A 163 -16.04 -13.00 -1.01
C CYS A 163 -15.34 -13.85 0.06
N ALA A 164 -15.88 -15.03 0.38
CA ALA A 164 -15.36 -15.91 1.43
C ALA A 164 -13.85 -16.19 1.37
N HIS A 165 -13.28 -16.39 0.17
CA HIS A 165 -11.87 -16.75 -0.03
C HIS A 165 -11.21 -15.95 -1.17
N SER A 166 -11.82 -14.84 -1.60
CA SER A 166 -11.33 -14.06 -2.73
C SER A 166 -11.75 -12.59 -2.68
N VAL A 167 -10.95 -11.73 -3.29
CA VAL A 167 -11.30 -10.31 -3.53
C VAL A 167 -11.63 -10.14 -5.01
N HIS A 168 -12.76 -9.50 -5.30
CA HIS A 168 -13.13 -9.16 -6.67
C HIS A 168 -12.76 -7.72 -6.97
N SER A 169 -11.97 -7.51 -8.02
CA SER A 169 -11.68 -6.19 -8.56
C SER A 169 -12.61 -5.84 -9.74
N ILE A 170 -12.71 -4.56 -10.06
CA ILE A 170 -13.61 -4.06 -11.12
C ILE A 170 -13.19 -4.49 -12.53
N ASP A 171 -11.94 -4.92 -12.71
CA ASP A 171 -11.43 -5.52 -13.95
C ASP A 171 -12.03 -6.91 -14.23
N GLY A 172 -12.83 -7.45 -13.31
CA GLY A 172 -13.46 -8.76 -13.41
C GLY A 172 -12.56 -9.91 -12.95
N GLN A 173 -11.38 -9.62 -12.40
CA GLN A 173 -10.51 -10.64 -11.85
C GLN A 173 -10.90 -11.02 -10.42
N GLU A 174 -10.72 -12.29 -10.11
CA GLU A 174 -10.86 -12.86 -8.78
C GLU A 174 -9.48 -13.16 -8.22
N HIS A 175 -9.23 -12.61 -7.04
CA HIS A 175 -7.94 -12.69 -6.36
C HIS A 175 -8.09 -13.61 -5.16
N PRO A 176 -7.65 -14.87 -5.24
CA PRO A 176 -7.89 -15.81 -4.17
C PRO A 176 -6.88 -15.59 -3.04
N ILE A 177 -7.38 -15.47 -1.81
CA ILE A 177 -6.62 -14.97 -0.67
C ILE A 177 -7.05 -15.68 0.62
N ASP A 178 -6.10 -15.84 1.54
CA ASP A 178 -6.28 -16.51 2.82
C ASP A 178 -6.27 -15.50 3.98
N THR A 179 -5.49 -14.42 3.83
CA THR A 179 -5.33 -13.39 4.86
C THR A 179 -5.49 -12.00 4.25
N ILE A 180 -6.25 -11.14 4.91
CA ILE A 180 -6.39 -9.72 4.57
C ILE A 180 -5.71 -8.88 5.65
N ILE A 181 -4.87 -7.96 5.21
CA ILE A 181 -4.29 -6.92 6.07
C ILE A 181 -5.14 -5.66 5.93
N THR A 182 -5.82 -5.29 7.02
CA THR A 182 -6.66 -4.09 7.10
C THR A 182 -5.87 -2.89 7.64
N THR A 183 -6.18 -1.70 7.12
CA THR A 183 -5.39 -0.48 7.37
C THR A 183 -6.17 0.68 8.02
N PHE A 184 -7.44 0.46 8.36
CA PHE A 184 -8.34 1.45 8.97
C PHE A 184 -8.23 1.53 10.49
#